data_AF-A0A2G5IXV1-F1
#
_entry.id   AF-A0A2G5IXV1-F1
#
_cell.length_a   1.000
_cell.length_b   1.000
_cell.length_c   1.000
_cell.angle_alpha   90.00
_cell.angle_beta   90.00
_cell.angle_gamma   90.00
#
_symmetry.space_group_name_H-M   'P 1'
#
loop_
_entity.id
_entity.type
_entity.pdbx_description
1 polymer ?
#
loop_
_entity_poly.entity_id
_entity_poly.type
_entity_poly.pdbx_seq_one_letter_code
_entity_poly.pdbx_strand_id
1 'polypeptide(L)'
;MAAAKKTAASVRAKQFPAQEGEPETEVDERSADGAEGLRYVKEFVVLKTSWPARDEDEAHKANGAAVCNEAIQRGLHPRGDVSFDGAEDHPDGYSVTLTYSVRTVPSSVDDTPQDTTTPRDVIEGTE
;
A
#
# COMPACT_ATOMS: atom_id res chain seq x y z
N MET A 1 -18.52 30.64 -29.11
CA MET A 1 -18.19 29.29 -28.62
C MET A 1 -18.90 29.06 -27.28
N ALA A 2 -20.05 28.38 -27.23
CA ALA A 2 -20.77 28.10 -25.97
C ALA A 2 -21.84 26.98 -26.11
N ALA A 3 -21.58 25.89 -26.86
CA ALA A 3 -22.61 24.88 -27.15
C ALA A 3 -22.28 23.44 -26.71
N ALA A 4 -21.07 23.12 -26.24
CA ALA A 4 -20.66 21.73 -26.00
C ALA A 4 -20.84 21.23 -24.55
N LYS A 5 -20.91 22.12 -23.55
CA LYS A 5 -20.97 21.70 -22.13
C LYS A 5 -22.35 21.21 -21.66
N LYS A 6 -23.43 21.63 -22.33
CA LYS A 6 -24.81 21.32 -21.88
C LYS A 6 -25.20 19.85 -22.14
N THR A 7 -24.54 19.19 -23.08
CA THR A 7 -24.87 17.82 -23.50
C THR A 7 -24.27 16.77 -22.58
N ALA A 8 -23.04 16.95 -22.09
CA ALA A 8 -22.35 15.97 -21.25
C ALA A 8 -22.99 15.84 -19.85
N ALA A 9 -23.36 16.96 -19.23
CA ALA A 9 -24.03 16.97 -17.93
C ALA A 9 -25.41 16.28 -17.97
N SER A 10 -26.15 16.47 -19.07
CA SER A 10 -27.47 15.86 -19.32
C SER A 10 -27.41 14.33 -19.47
N VAL A 11 -26.33 13.79 -20.05
CA VAL A 11 -26.15 12.35 -20.22
C VAL A 11 -25.77 11.67 -18.89
N ARG A 12 -24.91 12.30 -18.09
CA ARG A 12 -24.50 11.78 -16.77
C ARG A 12 -25.67 11.74 -15.77
N ALA A 13 -26.52 12.76 -15.78
CA ALA A 13 -27.73 12.81 -14.94
C ALA A 13 -28.75 11.69 -15.26
N LYS A 14 -28.85 11.27 -16.53
CA LYS A 14 -29.69 10.11 -16.90
C LYS A 14 -29.13 8.76 -16.45
N GLN A 15 -27.80 8.64 -16.35
CA GLN A 15 -27.16 7.40 -15.89
C GLN A 15 -27.11 7.29 -14.36
N PHE A 16 -27.10 8.42 -13.64
CA PHE A 16 -27.03 8.45 -12.18
C PHE A 16 -28.00 9.50 -11.59
N PRO A 17 -29.31 9.20 -11.57
CA PRO A 17 -30.34 10.15 -11.15
C PRO A 17 -30.26 10.56 -9.67
N ALA A 18 -29.46 9.86 -8.85
CA ALA A 18 -29.23 10.19 -7.46
C ALA A 18 -28.25 11.37 -7.23
N GLN A 19 -27.49 11.79 -8.25
CA GLN A 19 -26.48 12.86 -8.16
C GLN A 19 -26.96 14.20 -8.74
N GLU A 20 -28.25 14.33 -9.06
CA GLU A 20 -28.79 15.58 -9.61
C GLU A 20 -28.87 16.66 -8.51
N GLY A 21 -27.87 17.55 -8.47
CA GLY A 21 -27.87 18.74 -7.60
C GLY A 21 -26.78 18.78 -6.54
N GLU A 22 -25.92 17.76 -6.42
CA GLU A 22 -24.78 17.82 -5.49
C GLU A 22 -23.57 18.51 -6.15
N PRO A 23 -22.93 19.49 -5.47
CA PRO A 23 -21.71 20.11 -5.98
C PRO A 23 -20.61 19.05 -6.09
N GLU A 24 -19.85 19.09 -7.19
CA GLU A 24 -18.67 18.25 -7.37
C GLU A 24 -17.72 18.52 -6.21
N THR A 25 -17.72 17.64 -5.22
CA THR A 25 -16.81 17.73 -4.09
C THR A 25 -15.46 17.30 -4.61
N GLU A 26 -14.55 18.26 -4.72
CA GLU A 26 -13.15 18.01 -5.02
C GLU A 26 -12.62 17.10 -3.92
N VAL A 27 -12.40 15.84 -4.27
CA VAL A 27 -11.86 14.85 -3.35
C VAL A 27 -10.38 15.19 -3.22
N ASP A 28 -9.99 15.80 -2.10
CA ASP A 28 -8.58 15.96 -1.72
C ASP A 28 -7.85 14.66 -1.97
N GLU A 29 -6.65 14.74 -2.57
CA GLU A 29 -5.83 13.59 -2.92
C GLU A 29 -5.80 12.61 -1.74
N ARG A 30 -6.44 11.46 -1.91
CA ARG A 30 -6.42 10.40 -0.92
C ARG A 30 -4.99 9.90 -0.82
N SER A 31 -4.23 10.45 0.12
CA SER A 31 -2.98 9.83 0.56
C SER A 31 -3.34 8.44 1.05
N ALA A 32 -2.69 7.41 0.50
CA ALA A 32 -2.89 6.06 0.98
C ALA A 32 -2.59 6.06 2.49
N ASP A 33 -3.57 5.63 3.28
CA ASP A 33 -3.47 5.54 4.73
C ASP A 33 -2.13 4.86 5.10
N GLY A 34 -1.35 5.41 6.02
CA GLY A 34 -0.04 4.85 6.44
C GLY A 34 1.19 5.16 5.56
N ALA A 35 1.08 5.99 4.52
CA ALA A 35 2.24 6.54 3.83
C ALA A 35 2.67 7.88 4.46
N GLU A 36 3.72 7.89 5.27
CA GLU A 36 4.39 9.13 5.68
C GLU A 36 5.36 9.55 4.56
N GLY A 37 4.82 10.26 3.56
CA GLY A 37 5.61 10.70 2.41
C GLY A 37 6.10 9.54 1.52
N LEU A 38 7.41 9.44 1.33
CA LEU A 38 8.06 8.38 0.52
C LEU A 38 8.35 7.10 1.32
N ARG A 39 7.71 6.91 2.47
CA ARG A 39 7.93 5.75 3.35
C ARG A 39 6.61 5.15 3.75
N TYR A 40 6.49 3.84 3.56
CA TYR A 40 5.41 3.03 4.09
C TYR A 40 5.88 2.34 5.36
N VAL A 41 5.10 2.44 6.42
CA VAL A 41 5.37 1.83 7.73
C VAL A 41 4.28 0.83 8.04
N LYS A 42 4.68 -0.35 8.55
CA LYS A 42 3.77 -1.40 8.99
C LYS A 42 4.16 -1.92 10.35
N GLU A 43 3.17 -2.00 11.23
CA GLU A 43 3.28 -2.59 12.54
C GLU A 43 2.65 -3.99 12.56
N PHE A 44 3.35 -4.94 13.20
CA PHE A 44 2.85 -6.28 13.50
C PHE A 44 2.76 -6.44 15.00
N VAL A 45 1.57 -6.76 15.52
CA VAL A 45 1.40 -7.08 16.93
C VAL A 45 1.44 -8.60 17.09
N VAL A 46 2.42 -9.09 17.85
CA VAL A 46 2.61 -10.52 18.12
C VAL A 46 2.73 -10.77 19.62
N LEU A 47 2.44 -11.98 20.09
CA LEU A 47 2.57 -12.31 21.51
C LEU A 47 4.04 -12.26 21.94
N LYS A 48 4.33 -11.73 23.14
CA LYS A 48 5.70 -11.73 23.71
C LYS A 48 6.28 -13.14 23.84
N THR A 49 5.42 -14.15 24.04
CA THR A 49 5.86 -15.55 24.12
C THR A 49 6.28 -16.13 22.77
N SER A 50 5.93 -15.47 21.66
CA SER A 50 6.25 -15.89 20.30
C SER A 50 7.40 -15.10 19.66
N TRP A 51 7.93 -14.08 20.35
CA TRP A 51 8.99 -13.23 19.85
C TRP A 51 10.16 -13.10 20.87
N PRO A 52 11.43 -13.22 20.46
CA PRO A 52 11.90 -13.53 19.11
C PRO A 52 11.44 -14.92 18.65
N ALA A 53 11.18 -15.04 17.35
CA ALA A 53 10.74 -16.31 16.77
C ALA A 53 11.85 -17.36 16.87
N ARG A 54 11.48 -18.64 16.77
CA ARG A 54 12.47 -19.75 16.77
C ARG A 54 13.47 -19.62 15.61
N ASP A 55 13.01 -19.11 14.48
CA ASP A 55 13.83 -18.69 13.34
C ASP A 55 13.53 -17.21 13.08
N GLU A 56 14.34 -16.35 13.70
CA GLU A 56 14.16 -14.90 13.65
C GLU A 56 14.44 -14.36 12.24
N ASP A 57 15.42 -14.91 11.53
CA ASP A 57 15.75 -14.52 10.16
C ASP A 57 14.62 -14.83 9.19
N GLU A 58 14.01 -16.01 9.29
CA GLU A 58 12.82 -16.36 8.50
C GLU A 58 11.63 -15.46 8.84
N ALA A 59 11.42 -15.15 10.12
CA ALA A 59 10.34 -14.26 10.55
C ALA A 59 10.52 -12.82 10.02
N HIS A 60 11.74 -12.26 10.05
CA HIS A 60 12.01 -10.96 9.45
C HIS A 60 11.77 -10.96 7.94
N LYS A 61 12.16 -12.02 7.23
CA LYS A 61 11.89 -12.16 5.78
C LYS A 61 10.39 -12.23 5.49
N ALA A 62 9.64 -13.01 6.26
CA ALA A 62 8.20 -13.16 6.11
C ALA A 62 7.47 -11.83 6.37
N ASN A 63 7.83 -11.13 7.46
CA ASN A 63 7.29 -9.81 7.79
C ASN A 63 7.64 -8.79 6.69
N GLY A 64 8.88 -8.78 6.20
CA GLY A 64 9.29 -7.91 5.10
C GLY A 64 8.49 -8.14 3.82
N ALA A 65 8.26 -9.40 3.44
CA ALA A 65 7.41 -9.74 2.30
C ALA A 65 5.97 -9.25 2.50
N ALA A 66 5.41 -9.39 3.72
CA ALA A 66 4.09 -8.90 4.05
C ALA A 66 3.99 -7.37 3.95
N VAL A 67 5.02 -6.62 4.40
CA VAL A 67 5.10 -5.16 4.26
C VAL A 67 5.05 -4.75 2.79
N CYS A 68 5.89 -5.36 1.94
CA CYS A 68 5.91 -5.06 0.50
C CYS A 68 4.57 -5.36 -0.16
N ASN A 69 3.95 -6.50 0.16
CA ASN A 69 2.66 -6.89 -0.41
C ASN A 69 1.56 -5.89 -0.04
N GLU A 70 1.51 -5.42 1.20
CA GLU A 70 0.51 -4.45 1.63
C GLU A 70 0.74 -3.07 1.01
N ALA A 71 2.00 -2.64 0.88
CA ALA A 71 2.35 -1.42 0.15
C ALA A 71 1.85 -1.48 -1.31
N ILE A 72 2.09 -2.59 -2.01
CA ILE A 72 1.62 -2.80 -3.39
C ILE A 72 0.09 -2.75 -3.46
N GLN A 73 -0.62 -3.40 -2.53
CA GLN A 73 -2.09 -3.36 -2.48
C GLN A 73 -2.65 -1.95 -2.24
N ARG A 74 -1.87 -1.07 -1.61
CA ARG A 74 -2.19 0.35 -1.42
C ARG A 74 -1.83 1.24 -2.63
N GLY A 75 -1.35 0.66 -3.74
CA GLY A 75 -0.93 1.42 -4.92
C GLY A 75 0.39 2.17 -4.69
N LEU A 76 1.27 1.61 -3.87
CA LEU A 76 2.62 2.10 -3.63
C LEU A 76 3.61 1.11 -4.24
N HIS A 77 4.64 1.62 -4.90
CA HIS A 77 5.77 0.82 -5.39
C HIS A 77 6.92 0.84 -4.38
N PRO A 78 7.21 -0.28 -3.68
CA PRO A 78 8.35 -0.39 -2.79
C PRO A 78 9.68 -0.24 -3.53
N ARG A 79 10.66 0.40 -2.88
CA ARG A 79 12.01 0.65 -3.41
C ARG A 79 13.06 0.20 -2.39
N GLY A 80 13.80 -0.84 -2.77
CA GLY A 80 14.83 -1.44 -1.91
C GLY A 80 14.24 -2.43 -0.90
N ASP A 81 15.07 -2.80 0.08
CA ASP A 81 14.72 -3.77 1.11
C ASP A 81 13.91 -3.14 2.25
N VAL A 82 13.09 -3.97 2.88
CA VAL A 82 12.36 -3.59 4.10
C VAL A 82 13.33 -3.50 5.27
N SER A 83 13.23 -2.42 6.03
CA SER A 83 13.99 -2.19 7.26
C SER A 83 13.14 -2.57 8.48
N PHE A 84 13.77 -3.22 9.46
CA PHE A 84 13.18 -3.41 10.79
C PHE A 84 13.56 -2.22 11.67
N ASP A 85 12.56 -1.46 12.11
CA ASP A 85 12.74 -0.21 12.84
C ASP A 85 12.80 -0.41 14.36
N GLY A 86 12.23 -1.51 14.85
CA GLY A 86 12.33 -1.89 16.26
C GLY A 86 11.16 -2.72 16.76
N ALA A 87 11.26 -3.10 18.04
CA ALA A 87 10.23 -3.79 18.78
C ALA A 87 9.91 -3.00 20.06
N GLU A 88 8.64 -2.74 20.30
CA GLU A 88 8.17 -2.03 21.50
C GLU A 88 7.09 -2.85 22.22
N ASP A 89 7.03 -2.74 23.54
CA ASP A 89 5.97 -3.39 24.31
C ASP A 89 4.61 -2.81 23.93
N HIS A 90 3.67 -3.68 23.59
CA HIS A 90 2.31 -3.24 23.28
C HIS A 90 1.57 -2.87 24.58
N PRO A 91 0.65 -1.89 24.56
CA PRO A 91 -0.07 -1.43 25.76
C PRO A 91 -0.90 -2.49 26.50
N ASP A 92 -1.16 -3.63 25.86
CA ASP A 92 -1.86 -4.77 26.48
C ASP A 92 -0.99 -5.54 27.50
N GLY A 93 0.33 -5.31 27.52
CA GLY A 93 1.28 -5.98 28.41
C GLY A 93 1.67 -7.41 28.01
N TYR A 94 0.98 -8.01 27.05
CA TYR A 94 1.18 -9.40 26.62
C TYR A 94 1.79 -9.53 25.22
N SER A 95 1.72 -8.45 24.43
CA SER A 95 2.17 -8.42 23.04
C SER A 95 3.36 -7.49 22.86
N VAL A 96 4.06 -7.66 21.76
CA VAL A 96 5.12 -6.78 21.26
C VAL A 96 4.70 -6.27 19.89
N THR A 97 4.91 -4.99 19.66
CA THR A 97 4.71 -4.32 18.37
C THR A 97 6.05 -4.32 17.63
N LEU A 98 6.08 -4.96 16.47
CA LEU A 98 7.23 -4.96 15.57
C LEU A 98 6.99 -3.96 14.45
N THR A 99 7.87 -2.97 14.33
CA THR A 99 7.74 -1.91 13.33
C THR A 99 8.70 -2.15 12.19
N TYR A 100 8.17 -2.14 10.97
CA TYR A 100 8.93 -2.28 9.74
C TYR A 100 8.57 -1.17 8.78
N SER A 101 9.49 -0.84 7.90
CA SER A 101 9.23 0.16 6.88
C SER A 101 9.98 -0.09 5.58
N VAL A 102 9.45 0.46 4.51
CA VAL A 102 10.05 0.42 3.19
C VAL A 102 9.85 1.75 2.50
N ARG A 103 10.84 2.17 1.72
CA ARG A 103 10.69 3.37 0.87
C ARG A 103 9.68 3.06 -0.23
N THR A 104 8.77 3.97 -0.49
CA THR A 104 7.72 3.80 -1.50
C THR A 104 7.56 5.03 -2.37
N VAL A 105 7.08 4.81 -3.60
CA VAL A 105 6.63 5.85 -4.51
C VAL A 105 5.18 5.56 -4.90
N PRO A 106 4.27 6.55 -4.95
CA PRO A 106 2.92 6.32 -5.46
C PRO A 106 2.94 5.80 -6.89
N SER A 107 2.15 4.78 -7.20
CA SER A 107 2.10 4.20 -8.55
C SER A 107 1.67 5.19 -9.63
N SER A 108 0.93 6.25 -9.27
CA SER A 108 0.45 7.29 -10.21
C SER A 108 1.56 8.17 -10.77
N VAL A 109 2.72 8.23 -10.12
CA VAL A 109 3.86 9.07 -10.52
C VAL A 109 5.09 8.25 -10.89
N ASP A 110 4.98 6.92 -10.87
CA ASP A 110 6.09 6.03 -11.14
C ASP A 110 6.04 5.47 -12.56
N ASP A 111 6.72 6.18 -13.47
CA ASP A 111 6.89 5.76 -14.86
C ASP A 111 7.92 4.63 -15.05
N THR A 112 8.61 4.22 -13.98
CA THR A 112 9.68 3.19 -14.01
C THR A 112 9.54 2.20 -12.85
N PRO A 113 8.44 1.42 -12.80
CA PRO A 113 8.28 0.39 -11.78
C PRO A 113 9.46 -0.60 -11.81
N GLN A 114 9.86 -1.10 -10.64
CA GLN A 114 10.84 -2.19 -10.57
C GLN A 114 10.30 -3.41 -11.31
N ASP A 115 11.17 -4.13 -12.01
CA ASP A 115 10.81 -5.32 -12.75
C ASP A 115 10.36 -6.39 -11.75
N THR A 116 9.06 -6.70 -11.72
CA THR A 116 8.52 -7.73 -10.84
C THR A 116 8.60 -9.07 -11.55
N THR A 117 9.25 -10.06 -10.96
CA THR A 117 9.22 -11.43 -11.47
C THR A 117 7.79 -11.95 -11.41
N THR A 118 7.16 -12.12 -12.57
CA THR A 118 5.87 -12.79 -12.65
C THR A 118 6.08 -14.30 -12.55
N PRO A 119 5.08 -15.08 -12.08
CA PRO A 119 5.21 -16.54 -12.02
C PRO A 119 5.55 -17.21 -13.35
N ARG A 120 5.29 -16.54 -14.48
CA ARG A 120 5.70 -17.01 -15.82
C ARG A 120 7.22 -17.00 -16.00
N ASP A 121 7.90 -15.99 -15.48
CA ASP A 121 9.35 -15.80 -15.67
C ASP A 121 10.17 -16.88 -14.96
N VAL A 122 9.62 -17.48 -13.89
CA VAL A 122 10.25 -18.60 -13.17
C VAL A 122 10.18 -19.91 -13.95
N ILE A 123 9.15 -20.08 -14.79
CA ILE A 123 8.92 -21.32 -15.55
C ILE A 123 9.84 -21.37 -16.79
N GLU A 124 10.10 -20.23 -17.44
CA GLU A 124 10.90 -20.16 -18.67
C GLU A 124 12.42 -20.12 -18.42
N GLY A 125 12.89 -19.89 -17.19
CA GLY A 125 14.32 -19.87 -16.84
C GLY A 125 14.95 -21.23 -16.48
N THR A 126 14.23 -22.35 -16.68
CA THR A 126 14.66 -23.70 -16.27
C THR A 126 15.03 -24.61 -17.46
N GLU A 127 15.68 -24.05 -18.48
CA GLU A 127 16.30 -24.83 -19.59
C GLU A 127 17.81 -25.00 -19.44
#